data_AF-A0A936D9P6-F1
#
_entry.id   AF-A0A936D9P6-F1
#
_cell.length_a   1.000
_cell.length_b   1.000
_cell.length_c   1.000
_cell.angle_alpha   90.00
_cell.angle_beta   90.00
_cell.angle_gamma   90.00
#
_symmetry.space_group_name_H-M   'P 1'
#
loop_
_entity.id
_entity.type
_entity.pdbx_description
1 polymer ?
#
loop_
_entity_poly.entity_id
_entity_poly.type
_entity_poly.pdbx_seq_one_letter_code
_entity_poly.pdbx_strand_id
1 'polypeptide(L)'
;MASDTDAEDTDAEDTDPDYSDPNIPDTDGDVDVEDVRIDPTPLCPGRTAEGAECTLDDGSAGHSYCIIVDGAALETPCLPPQSCTPGESFDQGCLGDACVWNGEAFEYQSWSTPDCNTPLVLDFGEGIDFAPATANAFDLSRDGSCQSTDWPTAPWLALDRDGDGLIRGGGELFGNATAMATGGFADHGFAALAELDSNRDGKITAADREFGKLMLWQDLDDDRIGGLGELVPLPSSSLVSIDLGFRRRATCDAAGNCGLERASFEFRGPGGRTSTGEIVDVHLPCR
;
A
#
# COMPACT_ATOMS: atom_id res chain seq x y z
N MET A 1 45.23 -38.38 -57.36
CA MET A 1 46.44 -37.67 -56.91
C MET A 1 46.15 -37.18 -55.51
N ALA A 2 46.92 -37.68 -54.55
CA ALA A 2 46.89 -37.28 -53.16
C ALA A 2 47.96 -36.20 -52.92
N SER A 3 47.72 -35.30 -51.96
CA SER A 3 48.65 -35.06 -50.85
C SER A 3 48.00 -34.15 -49.80
N ASP A 4 47.90 -34.71 -48.60
CA ASP A 4 47.53 -34.09 -47.32
C ASP A 4 48.42 -32.91 -46.90
N THR A 5 47.92 -32.10 -45.97
CA THR A 5 48.52 -32.05 -44.62
C THR A 5 47.54 -31.46 -43.60
N ASP A 6 47.36 -32.22 -42.53
CA ASP A 6 46.58 -31.97 -41.31
C ASP A 6 47.14 -30.84 -40.44
N ALA A 7 46.26 -30.24 -39.64
CA ALA A 7 46.49 -29.99 -38.21
C ALA A 7 45.14 -29.79 -37.48
N GLU A 8 44.78 -30.78 -36.66
CA GLU A 8 43.85 -30.69 -35.53
C GLU A 8 44.47 -29.91 -34.35
N ASP A 9 43.71 -29.83 -33.25
CA ASP A 9 44.09 -29.48 -31.86
C ASP A 9 43.95 -27.98 -31.49
N THR A 10 43.33 -27.56 -30.39
CA THR A 10 42.72 -28.21 -29.21
C THR A 10 41.85 -27.21 -28.45
N ASP A 11 41.01 -27.72 -27.56
CA ASP A 11 40.29 -27.02 -26.50
C ASP A 11 41.15 -26.04 -25.68
N ALA A 12 40.53 -24.96 -25.24
CA ALA A 12 40.87 -24.29 -23.99
C ALA A 12 39.61 -23.66 -23.37
N GLU A 13 38.95 -24.43 -22.50
CA GLU A 13 38.48 -23.85 -21.23
C GLU A 13 39.71 -23.32 -20.49
N ASP A 14 39.64 -22.09 -19.99
CA ASP A 14 40.23 -21.64 -18.72
C ASP A 14 40.07 -20.11 -18.65
N THR A 15 39.10 -19.63 -17.89
CA THR A 15 39.21 -19.23 -16.47
C THR A 15 39.76 -17.82 -16.24
N ASP A 16 39.02 -17.13 -15.39
CA ASP A 16 39.49 -16.16 -14.39
C ASP A 16 39.68 -14.67 -14.82
N PRO A 17 39.43 -13.68 -13.94
CA PRO A 17 39.01 -13.79 -12.54
C PRO A 17 37.78 -12.97 -12.13
N ASP A 18 37.06 -13.53 -11.16
CA ASP A 18 36.46 -12.78 -10.06
C ASP A 18 37.57 -11.88 -9.47
N TYR A 19 37.58 -10.63 -9.92
CA TYR A 19 38.35 -9.57 -9.28
C TYR A 19 37.41 -8.82 -8.36
N SER A 20 37.02 -9.47 -7.27
CA SER A 20 36.62 -8.79 -6.05
C SER A 20 37.78 -7.89 -5.63
N ASP A 21 37.69 -6.61 -6.00
CA ASP A 21 38.53 -5.56 -5.42
C ASP A 21 38.09 -5.39 -3.96
N PRO A 22 38.93 -5.78 -2.97
CA PRO A 22 38.55 -5.69 -1.57
C PRO A 22 38.47 -4.25 -1.05
N ASN A 23 38.62 -3.23 -1.92
CA ASN A 23 38.50 -1.81 -1.58
C ASN A 23 37.48 -1.03 -2.42
N ILE A 24 36.66 -1.70 -3.24
CA ILE A 24 35.47 -1.08 -3.83
C ILE A 24 34.26 -1.55 -3.01
N PRO A 25 33.58 -0.68 -2.25
CA PRO A 25 32.30 -1.07 -1.67
C PRO A 25 31.34 -1.38 -2.83
N ASP A 26 30.85 -2.61 -2.87
CA ASP A 26 29.69 -2.98 -3.67
C ASP A 26 28.55 -2.04 -3.29
N THR A 27 28.18 -1.14 -4.21
CA THR A 27 27.02 -0.26 -4.07
C THR A 27 25.77 -0.82 -4.71
N ASP A 28 25.78 -2.10 -5.08
CA ASP A 28 24.56 -2.85 -5.37
C ASP A 28 23.92 -3.23 -4.03
N GLY A 29 23.58 -2.18 -3.27
CA GLY A 29 22.70 -2.27 -2.13
C GLY A 29 21.29 -2.48 -2.64
N ASP A 30 21.00 -3.69 -3.09
CA ASP A 30 19.71 -4.29 -2.82
C ASP A 30 19.61 -4.32 -1.29
N VAL A 31 19.12 -3.20 -0.74
CA VAL A 31 18.66 -3.18 0.63
C VAL A 31 17.44 -4.08 0.57
N ASP A 32 17.61 -5.33 0.97
CA ASP A 32 16.50 -6.13 1.48
C ASP A 32 15.85 -5.23 2.53
N VAL A 33 14.80 -4.51 2.15
CA VAL A 33 13.98 -3.77 3.10
C VAL A 33 13.27 -4.88 3.84
N GLU A 34 13.94 -5.43 4.86
CA GLU A 34 13.35 -6.45 5.73
C GLU A 34 11.96 -5.94 6.10
N ASP A 35 10.97 -6.81 5.96
CA ASP A 35 9.60 -6.57 6.37
C ASP A 35 9.64 -6.15 7.85
N VAL A 36 9.73 -4.84 8.13
CA VAL A 36 9.81 -4.33 9.51
C VAL A 36 8.39 -4.33 10.06
N ARG A 37 7.80 -5.53 10.16
CA ARG A 37 6.71 -5.76 11.08
C ARG A 37 7.22 -5.38 12.45
N ILE A 38 6.48 -4.50 13.10
CA ILE A 38 6.87 -3.97 14.39
C ILE A 38 6.24 -4.89 15.43
N ASP A 39 7.07 -5.59 16.20
CA ASP A 39 6.57 -6.37 17.32
C ASP A 39 6.05 -5.43 18.43
N PRO A 40 4.87 -5.70 19.01
CA PRO A 40 4.39 -4.92 20.14
C PRO A 40 5.29 -5.14 21.36
N THR A 41 5.35 -4.15 22.24
CA THR A 41 6.18 -4.24 23.44
C THR A 41 5.74 -5.44 24.30
N PRO A 42 6.62 -6.43 24.54
CA PRO A 42 6.26 -7.62 25.27
C PRO A 42 6.01 -7.29 26.75
N LEU A 43 5.00 -7.93 27.33
CA LEU A 43 4.78 -7.91 28.78
C LEU A 43 5.72 -8.89 29.48
N CYS A 44 6.09 -8.56 30.73
CA CYS A 44 6.75 -9.52 31.60
C CYS A 44 5.88 -10.76 31.84
N PRO A 45 6.49 -11.96 32.01
CA PRO A 45 5.76 -13.19 32.28
C PRO A 45 4.81 -13.06 33.49
N GLY A 46 3.55 -13.44 33.31
CA GLY A 46 2.53 -13.44 34.37
C GLY A 46 1.96 -12.06 34.73
N ARG A 47 2.27 -11.01 33.96
CA ARG A 47 1.69 -9.67 34.10
C ARG A 47 0.61 -9.43 33.05
N THR A 48 -0.28 -8.48 33.32
CA THR A 48 -1.39 -8.12 32.44
C THR A 48 -1.13 -6.80 31.74
N ALA A 49 -1.81 -6.61 30.61
CA ALA A 49 -1.80 -5.38 29.84
C ALA A 49 -2.48 -4.20 30.58
N GLU A 50 -3.22 -4.46 31.66
CA GLU A 50 -3.87 -3.43 32.50
C GLU A 50 -2.86 -2.64 33.34
N GLY A 51 -1.66 -3.20 33.60
CA GLY A 51 -0.67 -2.59 34.47
C GLY A 51 -1.07 -2.59 35.94
N ALA A 52 -0.28 -1.90 36.77
CA ALA A 52 -0.57 -1.68 38.18
C ALA A 52 -0.91 -0.20 38.41
N GLU A 53 -1.99 0.08 39.14
CA GLU A 53 -2.37 1.43 39.53
C GLU A 53 -1.27 2.11 40.35
N CYS A 54 -1.01 3.38 40.07
CA CYS A 54 -0.03 4.21 40.76
C CYS A 54 -0.49 5.68 40.80
N THR A 55 0.28 6.53 41.49
CA THR A 55 0.01 7.96 41.61
C THR A 55 1.19 8.75 41.03
N LEU A 56 0.89 9.69 40.14
CA LEU A 56 1.85 10.61 39.54
C LEU A 56 2.31 11.66 40.57
N ASP A 57 3.41 12.35 40.27
CA ASP A 57 3.98 13.38 41.17
C ASP A 57 3.02 14.54 41.44
N ASP A 58 2.09 14.81 40.53
CA ASP A 58 1.05 15.84 40.68
C ASP A 58 -0.19 15.35 41.47
N GLY A 59 -0.19 14.09 41.93
CA GLY A 59 -1.28 13.46 42.67
C GLY A 59 -2.39 12.84 41.80
N SER A 60 -2.27 12.88 40.47
CA SER A 60 -3.23 12.23 39.57
C SER A 60 -2.99 10.72 39.44
N ALA A 61 -4.02 9.99 38.99
CA ALA A 61 -3.94 8.53 38.84
C ALA A 61 -3.19 8.14 37.56
N GLY A 62 -2.40 7.07 37.65
CA GLY A 62 -1.65 6.51 36.52
C GLY A 62 -1.51 5.00 36.62
N HIS A 63 -0.79 4.42 35.66
CA HIS A 63 -0.45 3.00 35.65
C HIS A 63 1.06 2.80 35.40
N SER A 64 1.64 1.79 36.04
CA SER A 64 2.98 1.28 35.75
C SER A 64 2.90 -0.12 35.16
N TYR A 65 3.78 -0.44 34.21
CA TYR A 65 3.77 -1.70 33.47
C TYR A 65 5.11 -2.41 33.64
N CYS A 66 5.09 -3.74 33.66
CA CYS A 66 6.30 -4.54 33.52
C CYS A 66 6.39 -5.02 32.08
N ILE A 67 7.41 -4.53 31.37
CA ILE A 67 7.67 -4.82 29.96
C ILE A 67 9.05 -5.45 29.76
N ILE A 68 9.29 -6.01 28.58
CA ILE A 68 10.60 -6.49 28.17
C ILE A 68 11.20 -5.51 27.17
N VAL A 69 12.38 -4.97 27.49
CA VAL A 69 13.18 -4.11 26.61
C VAL A 69 14.54 -4.77 26.48
N ASP A 70 14.99 -5.02 25.25
CA ASP A 70 16.27 -5.68 24.95
C ASP A 70 16.48 -7.00 25.72
N GLY A 71 15.40 -7.78 25.88
CA GLY A 71 15.41 -9.07 26.60
C GLY A 71 15.45 -8.96 28.13
N ALA A 72 15.40 -7.75 28.69
CA ALA A 72 15.39 -7.51 30.13
C ALA A 72 14.05 -6.93 30.61
N ALA A 73 13.64 -7.33 31.82
CA ALA A 73 12.45 -6.76 32.45
C ALA A 73 12.70 -5.31 32.87
N LEU A 74 11.80 -4.42 32.48
CA LEU A 74 11.74 -3.02 32.88
C LEU A 74 10.37 -2.76 33.51
N GLU A 75 10.37 -2.24 34.74
CA GLU A 75 9.17 -1.62 35.32
C GLU A 75 9.16 -0.15 34.89
N THR A 76 8.12 0.28 34.20
CA THR A 76 7.97 1.68 33.79
C THR A 76 7.76 2.59 35.00
N PRO A 77 8.05 3.89 34.88
CA PRO A 77 7.51 4.89 35.81
C PRO A 77 5.98 4.83 35.88
N CYS A 78 5.39 5.56 36.83
CA CYS A 78 3.96 5.81 36.81
C CYS A 78 3.64 6.69 35.61
N LEU A 79 2.80 6.21 34.70
CA LEU A 79 2.45 6.89 33.46
C LEU A 79 0.99 7.40 33.52
N PRO A 80 0.70 8.57 32.91
CA PRO A 80 -0.69 9.00 32.68
C PRO A 80 -1.39 8.04 31.69
N PRO A 81 -2.69 8.23 31.38
CA PRO A 81 -3.35 7.45 30.33
C PRO A 81 -2.55 7.47 29.01
N GLN A 82 -2.31 6.29 28.45
CA GLN A 82 -1.48 6.08 27.26
C GLN A 82 -2.31 6.01 25.98
N SER A 83 -1.68 6.19 24.82
CA SER A 83 -2.38 6.07 23.53
C SER A 83 -2.70 4.63 23.13
N CYS A 84 -1.97 3.66 23.67
CA CYS A 84 -2.14 2.23 23.39
C CYS A 84 -1.71 1.40 24.60
N THR A 85 -2.01 0.10 24.57
CA THR A 85 -1.71 -0.83 25.66
C THR A 85 -0.53 -1.74 25.32
N PRO A 86 0.44 -2.01 26.22
CA PRO A 86 1.57 -2.89 25.89
C PRO A 86 1.11 -4.30 25.51
N GLY A 87 1.69 -4.85 24.44
CA GLY A 87 1.28 -6.13 23.85
C GLY A 87 0.11 -6.02 22.87
N GLU A 88 -0.49 -4.84 22.70
CA GLU A 88 -1.50 -4.57 21.69
C GLU A 88 -0.86 -4.43 20.31
N SER A 89 -1.38 -5.15 19.33
CA SER A 89 -1.04 -4.97 17.92
C SER A 89 -2.23 -5.28 17.03
N PHE A 90 -2.23 -4.68 15.86
CA PHE A 90 -3.06 -4.99 14.73
C PHE A 90 -2.15 -5.45 13.60
N ASP A 91 -2.34 -6.65 13.07
CA ASP A 91 -1.64 -7.13 11.87
C ASP A 91 -2.70 -7.70 10.92
N GLN A 92 -2.82 -7.12 9.73
CA GLN A 92 -3.71 -7.55 8.66
C GLN A 92 -2.93 -7.93 7.39
N GLY A 93 -1.70 -8.41 7.56
CA GLY A 93 -0.80 -8.76 6.46
C GLY A 93 -0.17 -7.51 5.87
N CYS A 94 -0.97 -6.69 5.18
CA CYS A 94 -0.49 -5.51 4.46
C CYS A 94 -0.24 -4.28 5.31
N LEU A 95 -0.95 -4.21 6.43
CA LEU A 95 -0.94 -3.09 7.34
C LEU A 95 -0.92 -3.63 8.73
N GLY A 96 -0.20 -2.94 9.60
CA GLY A 96 -0.34 -3.16 11.01
C GLY A 96 0.05 -1.96 11.83
N ASP A 97 -0.31 -2.03 13.09
CA ASP A 97 0.25 -1.19 14.11
C ASP A 97 0.59 -2.01 15.35
N ALA A 98 1.56 -1.53 16.11
CA ALA A 98 1.96 -2.15 17.34
C ALA A 98 2.15 -1.06 18.38
N CYS A 99 1.67 -1.35 19.58
CA CYS A 99 1.95 -0.51 20.73
C CYS A 99 3.38 -0.73 21.19
N VAL A 100 4.21 0.30 21.04
CA VAL A 100 5.63 0.23 21.34
C VAL A 100 6.06 1.23 22.40
N TRP A 101 7.06 0.82 23.18
CA TRP A 101 7.72 1.63 24.17
C TRP A 101 8.84 2.44 23.52
N ASN A 102 8.72 3.77 23.55
CA ASN A 102 9.73 4.67 22.99
C ASN A 102 10.80 5.12 24.02
N GLY A 103 10.75 4.60 25.25
CA GLY A 103 11.59 5.03 26.37
C GLY A 103 10.90 5.94 27.39
N GLU A 104 9.78 6.56 27.01
CA GLU A 104 9.02 7.50 27.84
C GLU A 104 7.53 7.15 27.92
N ALA A 105 6.93 6.74 26.81
CA ALA A 105 5.51 6.44 26.68
C ALA A 105 5.25 5.27 25.72
N PHE A 106 4.01 4.78 25.74
CA PHE A 106 3.48 3.81 24.78
C PHE A 106 2.76 4.51 23.63
N GLU A 107 3.24 4.28 22.42
CA GLU A 107 2.74 4.87 21.18
C GLU A 107 2.49 3.79 20.12
N TYR A 108 1.49 3.98 19.26
CA TYR A 108 1.34 3.14 18.09
C TYR A 108 2.42 3.48 17.07
N GLN A 109 3.15 2.48 16.61
CA GLN A 109 3.92 2.56 15.38
C GLN A 109 3.25 1.69 14.32
N SER A 110 2.97 2.29 13.17
CA SER A 110 2.36 1.60 12.04
C SER A 110 3.41 1.14 11.05
N TRP A 111 3.18 0.00 10.42
CA TRP A 111 3.93 -0.47 9.25
C TRP A 111 2.98 -0.78 8.10
N SER A 112 3.56 -0.82 6.91
CA SER A 112 2.95 -1.33 5.69
C SER A 112 3.98 -2.19 4.97
N THR A 113 3.60 -3.39 4.52
CA THR A 113 4.56 -4.26 3.84
C THR A 113 4.80 -3.80 2.41
N PRO A 114 6.02 -3.93 1.85
CA PRO A 114 6.35 -3.46 0.51
C PRO A 114 5.47 -4.07 -0.60
N ASP A 115 5.04 -5.32 -0.42
CA ASP A 115 4.29 -6.09 -1.43
C ASP A 115 2.80 -5.76 -1.50
N CYS A 116 2.34 -4.73 -0.77
CA CYS A 116 0.92 -4.39 -0.76
C CYS A 116 0.56 -3.38 -1.82
N ASN A 117 -0.31 -3.81 -2.70
CA ASN A 117 -0.81 -2.98 -3.78
C ASN A 117 -1.86 -2.02 -3.22
N THR A 118 -1.70 -0.74 -3.54
CA THR A 118 -2.51 0.38 -3.00
C THR A 118 -3.42 1.08 -4.03
N PRO A 119 -4.19 0.36 -4.88
CA PRO A 119 -5.04 0.99 -5.87
C PRO A 119 -6.24 1.74 -5.25
N LEU A 120 -6.65 2.85 -5.86
CA LEU A 120 -7.84 3.62 -5.43
C LEU A 120 -9.15 3.06 -6.00
N VAL A 121 -10.15 2.88 -5.14
CA VAL A 121 -11.55 2.55 -5.51
C VAL A 121 -12.53 3.64 -5.10
N LEU A 122 -13.68 3.73 -5.78
CA LEU A 122 -14.75 4.69 -5.47
C LEU A 122 -16.01 4.00 -4.96
N ASP A 123 -16.35 4.25 -3.71
CA ASP A 123 -17.61 3.83 -3.08
C ASP A 123 -18.66 4.95 -3.19
N PHE A 124 -19.77 4.67 -3.88
CA PHE A 124 -20.89 5.61 -4.06
C PHE A 124 -21.94 5.50 -2.93
N GLY A 125 -21.67 4.70 -1.89
CA GLY A 125 -22.50 4.51 -0.71
C GLY A 125 -23.01 3.07 -0.52
N GLU A 126 -22.59 2.14 -1.37
CA GLU A 126 -22.91 0.72 -1.31
C GLU A 126 -22.01 -0.07 -0.35
N GLY A 127 -20.81 0.46 -0.06
CA GLY A 127 -19.74 -0.27 0.61
C GLY A 127 -18.83 -1.00 -0.38
N ILE A 128 -17.67 -1.44 0.12
CA ILE A 128 -16.67 -2.17 -0.67
C ILE A 128 -16.59 -3.58 -0.11
N ASP A 129 -17.00 -4.55 -0.92
CA ASP A 129 -16.75 -5.97 -0.69
C ASP A 129 -15.68 -6.45 -1.68
N PHE A 130 -15.03 -7.58 -1.38
CA PHE A 130 -14.00 -8.15 -2.24
C PHE A 130 -14.40 -9.57 -2.68
N ALA A 131 -14.46 -9.77 -3.99
CA ALA A 131 -14.64 -11.08 -4.60
C ALA A 131 -13.31 -11.85 -4.54
N PRO A 132 -13.29 -13.13 -4.12
CA PRO A 132 -12.07 -13.91 -4.05
C PRO A 132 -11.32 -13.98 -5.38
N ALA A 133 -9.99 -14.00 -5.33
CA ALA A 133 -9.13 -14.16 -6.51
C ALA A 133 -9.55 -15.36 -7.39
N THR A 134 -9.47 -15.17 -8.71
CA THR A 134 -9.81 -16.17 -9.72
C THR A 134 -8.56 -16.58 -10.51
N ALA A 135 -8.72 -17.42 -11.54
CA ALA A 135 -7.59 -17.83 -12.38
C ALA A 135 -7.11 -16.73 -13.34
N ASN A 136 -7.90 -15.65 -13.50
CA ASN A 136 -7.54 -14.52 -14.33
C ASN A 136 -6.60 -13.60 -13.54
N ALA A 137 -5.49 -13.24 -14.17
CA ALA A 137 -4.41 -12.49 -13.54
C ALA A 137 -4.49 -11.00 -13.86
N PHE A 138 -4.15 -10.18 -12.87
CA PHE A 138 -3.87 -8.76 -13.05
C PHE A 138 -2.65 -8.39 -12.23
N ASP A 139 -1.59 -7.93 -12.90
CA ASP A 139 -0.35 -7.54 -12.24
C ASP A 139 -0.52 -6.16 -11.57
N LEU A 140 -0.90 -6.14 -10.29
CA LEU A 140 -1.05 -4.90 -9.53
C LEU A 140 0.31 -4.27 -9.19
N SER A 141 1.36 -5.07 -9.06
CA SER A 141 2.69 -4.61 -8.64
C SER A 141 3.55 -4.09 -9.80
N ARG A 142 3.14 -4.36 -11.05
CA ARG A 142 3.81 -3.98 -12.32
C ARG A 142 5.12 -4.74 -12.60
N ASP A 143 5.63 -5.49 -11.64
CA ASP A 143 6.84 -6.32 -11.75
C ASP A 143 6.53 -7.82 -11.77
N GLY A 144 5.25 -8.20 -11.74
CA GLY A 144 4.78 -9.58 -11.74
C GLY A 144 4.81 -10.27 -10.38
N SER A 145 5.24 -9.61 -9.30
CA SER A 145 5.24 -10.18 -7.95
C SER A 145 3.84 -10.39 -7.38
N CYS A 146 2.84 -9.60 -7.82
CA CYS A 146 1.45 -9.75 -7.40
C CYS A 146 0.48 -9.75 -8.59
N GLN A 147 0.14 -10.97 -9.05
CA GLN A 147 -0.77 -11.19 -10.19
C GLN A 147 -2.17 -11.67 -9.79
N SER A 148 -2.36 -12.00 -8.51
CA SER A 148 -3.57 -12.63 -7.99
C SER A 148 -3.97 -11.94 -6.70
N THR A 149 -5.09 -11.21 -6.74
CA THR A 149 -5.69 -10.57 -5.58
C THR A 149 -7.20 -10.77 -5.59
N ASP A 150 -7.82 -10.57 -4.45
CA ASP A 150 -9.27 -10.37 -4.42
C ASP A 150 -9.62 -9.07 -5.16
N TRP A 151 -10.85 -8.99 -5.68
CA TRP A 151 -11.27 -7.91 -6.56
C TRP A 151 -12.40 -7.09 -5.94
N PRO A 152 -12.31 -5.76 -5.90
CA PRO A 152 -13.35 -4.93 -5.29
C PRO A 152 -14.66 -4.98 -6.11
N THR A 153 -15.78 -4.92 -5.40
CA THR A 153 -17.10 -4.68 -6.00
C THR A 153 -17.29 -3.24 -6.46
N ALA A 154 -16.41 -2.34 -6.03
CA ALA A 154 -16.38 -0.92 -6.39
C ALA A 154 -15.44 -0.67 -7.58
N PRO A 155 -15.70 0.35 -8.42
CA PRO A 155 -14.86 0.66 -9.56
C PRO A 155 -13.50 1.22 -9.12
N TRP A 156 -12.46 0.82 -9.83
CA TRP A 156 -11.13 1.40 -9.77
C TRP A 156 -11.10 2.80 -10.38
N LEU A 157 -10.27 3.69 -9.83
CA LEU A 157 -9.80 4.86 -10.56
C LEU A 157 -8.63 4.46 -11.45
N ALA A 158 -8.72 4.76 -12.74
CA ALA A 158 -7.73 4.35 -13.72
C ALA A 158 -7.33 5.49 -14.68
N LEU A 159 -6.15 5.36 -15.25
CA LEU A 159 -5.60 6.19 -16.31
C LEU A 159 -4.81 5.28 -17.26
N ASP A 160 -5.28 5.16 -18.49
CA ASP A 160 -4.52 4.53 -19.58
C ASP A 160 -3.26 5.38 -19.84
N ARG A 161 -2.12 4.90 -19.33
CA ARG A 161 -0.85 5.65 -19.34
C ARG A 161 -0.04 5.37 -20.60
N ASP A 162 -0.21 4.20 -21.21
CA ASP A 162 0.53 3.81 -22.41
C ASP A 162 -0.22 4.09 -23.73
N GLY A 163 -1.52 4.38 -23.64
CA GLY A 163 -2.38 4.82 -24.73
C GLY A 163 -2.90 3.68 -25.60
N ASP A 164 -2.90 2.42 -25.11
CA ASP A 164 -3.39 1.27 -25.86
C ASP A 164 -4.93 1.14 -25.86
N GLY A 165 -5.61 1.95 -25.04
CA GLY A 165 -7.06 2.01 -24.90
C GLY A 165 -7.62 1.01 -23.90
N LEU A 166 -6.79 0.35 -23.11
CA LEU A 166 -7.14 -0.68 -22.15
C LEU A 166 -6.49 -0.40 -20.79
N ILE A 167 -6.96 -1.08 -19.75
CA ILE A 167 -6.33 -1.08 -18.42
C ILE A 167 -5.92 -2.52 -18.12
N ARG A 168 -4.61 -2.80 -18.08
CA ARG A 168 -4.05 -4.17 -18.01
C ARG A 168 -2.94 -4.35 -16.98
N GLY A 169 -2.54 -3.29 -16.29
CA GLY A 169 -1.58 -3.39 -15.20
C GLY A 169 -1.79 -2.35 -14.10
N GLY A 170 -1.28 -2.63 -12.92
CA GLY A 170 -1.36 -1.75 -11.75
C GLY A 170 -0.66 -0.41 -11.96
N GLY A 171 0.28 -0.35 -12.90
CA GLY A 171 0.87 0.90 -13.40
C GLY A 171 -0.12 1.84 -14.08
N GLU A 172 -1.37 1.44 -14.33
CA GLU A 172 -2.46 2.23 -14.92
C GLU A 172 -3.58 2.52 -13.91
N LEU A 173 -3.53 1.88 -12.75
CA LEU A 173 -4.32 2.28 -11.58
C LEU A 173 -3.58 3.38 -10.81
N PHE A 174 -4.24 3.99 -9.83
CA PHE A 174 -3.61 4.93 -8.90
C PHE A 174 -3.23 4.19 -7.62
N GLY A 175 -1.94 3.93 -7.43
CA GLY A 175 -1.39 3.17 -6.31
C GLY A 175 0.13 3.18 -6.30
N ASN A 176 0.76 2.38 -5.44
CA ASN A 176 2.21 2.26 -5.32
C ASN A 176 2.92 1.71 -6.56
N ALA A 177 2.22 1.14 -7.54
CA ALA A 177 2.79 0.80 -8.84
C ALA A 177 2.82 1.98 -9.84
N THR A 178 2.22 3.13 -9.49
CA THR A 178 2.25 4.34 -10.32
C THR A 178 3.64 4.97 -10.31
N ALA A 179 4.22 5.16 -11.49
CA ALA A 179 5.45 5.93 -11.64
C ALA A 179 5.18 7.43 -11.44
N MET A 180 6.02 8.06 -10.62
CA MET A 180 5.92 9.48 -10.27
C MET A 180 6.78 10.34 -11.21
N ALA A 181 6.39 11.59 -11.44
CA ALA A 181 7.14 12.55 -12.26
C ALA A 181 8.52 12.88 -11.67
N THR A 182 8.70 12.73 -10.36
CA THR A 182 9.99 12.88 -9.66
C THR A 182 10.94 11.71 -9.87
N GLY A 183 10.50 10.65 -10.55
CA GLY A 183 11.15 9.34 -10.55
C GLY A 183 10.70 8.49 -9.36
N GLY A 184 10.92 7.19 -9.47
CA GLY A 184 10.41 6.21 -8.51
C GLY A 184 8.91 5.97 -8.65
N PHE A 185 8.34 5.38 -7.61
CA PHE A 185 6.93 5.03 -7.53
C PHE A 185 6.23 5.79 -6.40
N ALA A 186 4.91 5.87 -6.45
CA ALA A 186 4.12 6.52 -5.41
C ALA A 186 4.17 5.74 -4.09
N ASP A 187 4.07 6.42 -2.96
CA ASP A 187 3.93 5.75 -1.67
C ASP A 187 2.58 5.03 -1.56
N HIS A 188 1.53 5.61 -2.15
CA HIS A 188 0.16 5.08 -2.17
C HIS A 188 -0.69 5.81 -3.25
N GLY A 189 -1.94 5.40 -3.44
CA GLY A 189 -2.84 5.88 -4.49
C GLY A 189 -3.15 7.38 -4.45
N PHE A 190 -3.35 7.96 -3.26
CA PHE A 190 -3.54 9.42 -3.15
C PHE A 190 -2.29 10.23 -3.54
N ALA A 191 -1.08 9.72 -3.26
CA ALA A 191 0.15 10.37 -3.68
C ALA A 191 0.27 10.38 -5.21
N ALA A 192 -0.07 9.26 -5.85
CA ALA A 192 -0.17 9.16 -7.31
C ALA A 192 -1.21 10.12 -7.89
N LEU A 193 -2.39 10.22 -7.29
CA LEU A 193 -3.47 11.07 -7.79
C LEU A 193 -3.15 12.56 -7.65
N ALA A 194 -2.42 12.96 -6.60
CA ALA A 194 -2.05 14.34 -6.34
C ALA A 194 -1.16 14.96 -7.44
N GLU A 195 -0.45 14.17 -8.24
CA GLU A 195 0.31 14.70 -9.40
C GLU A 195 -0.60 15.32 -10.47
N LEU A 196 -1.88 14.95 -10.49
CA LEU A 196 -2.85 15.43 -11.46
C LEU A 196 -3.55 16.73 -11.04
N ASP A 197 -3.36 17.20 -9.80
CA ASP A 197 -3.86 18.49 -9.32
C ASP A 197 -3.00 19.63 -9.89
N SER A 198 -3.38 20.05 -11.08
CA SER A 198 -2.61 21.00 -11.89
C SER A 198 -2.79 22.44 -11.42
N ASN A 199 -3.88 22.74 -10.73
CA ASN A 199 -4.18 24.08 -10.21
C ASN A 199 -3.83 24.22 -8.70
N ARG A 200 -3.49 23.11 -8.03
CA ARG A 200 -3.09 23.00 -6.62
C ARG A 200 -4.18 23.44 -5.64
N ASP A 201 -5.44 23.15 -5.96
CA ASP A 201 -6.57 23.47 -5.09
C ASP A 201 -6.94 22.34 -4.11
N GLY A 202 -6.22 21.21 -4.17
CA GLY A 202 -6.42 20.05 -3.32
C GLY A 202 -7.57 19.15 -3.77
N LYS A 203 -8.07 19.34 -4.99
CA LYS A 203 -9.12 18.51 -5.59
C LYS A 203 -8.75 18.14 -7.02
N ILE A 204 -9.26 17.00 -7.46
CA ILE A 204 -9.26 16.62 -8.87
C ILE A 204 -10.62 16.96 -9.46
N THR A 205 -10.64 17.90 -10.39
CA THR A 205 -11.86 18.43 -11.02
C THR A 205 -11.67 18.62 -12.52
N ALA A 206 -12.74 18.98 -13.24
CA ALA A 206 -12.66 19.33 -14.66
C ALA A 206 -11.77 20.56 -14.97
N ALA A 207 -11.32 21.31 -13.95
CA ALA A 207 -10.32 22.36 -14.13
C ALA A 207 -8.89 21.79 -14.32
N ASP A 208 -8.68 20.51 -13.98
CA ASP A 208 -7.39 19.87 -14.08
C ASP A 208 -7.10 19.32 -15.46
N ARG A 209 -5.85 19.51 -15.90
CA ARG A 209 -5.41 19.19 -17.26
C ARG A 209 -5.68 17.74 -17.66
N GLU A 210 -5.51 16.81 -16.73
CA GLU A 210 -5.58 15.37 -16.99
C GLU A 210 -6.94 14.76 -16.59
N PHE A 211 -7.86 15.53 -16.01
CA PHE A 211 -9.18 15.04 -15.57
C PHE A 211 -9.96 14.34 -16.69
N GLY A 212 -9.86 14.86 -17.92
CA GLY A 212 -10.55 14.30 -19.08
C GLY A 212 -10.08 12.91 -19.50
N LYS A 213 -8.96 12.43 -18.97
CA LYS A 213 -8.38 11.11 -19.27
C LYS A 213 -8.66 10.07 -18.20
N LEU A 214 -9.12 10.50 -17.02
CA LEU A 214 -9.44 9.60 -15.92
C LEU A 214 -10.68 8.78 -16.26
N MET A 215 -10.68 7.53 -15.79
CA MET A 215 -11.76 6.58 -16.01
C MET A 215 -12.12 5.87 -14.70
N LEU A 216 -13.39 5.51 -14.58
CA LEU A 216 -13.84 4.47 -13.66
C LEU A 216 -13.80 3.15 -14.39
N TRP A 217 -13.14 2.15 -13.81
CA TRP A 217 -13.13 0.80 -14.33
C TRP A 217 -13.85 -0.15 -13.38
N GLN A 218 -14.95 -0.73 -13.85
CA GLN A 218 -15.60 -1.87 -13.21
C GLN A 218 -15.42 -3.07 -14.13
N ASP A 219 -14.73 -4.10 -13.66
CA ASP A 219 -14.66 -5.40 -14.33
C ASP A 219 -16.03 -6.09 -14.23
N LEU A 220 -16.68 -6.34 -15.37
CA LEU A 220 -18.05 -6.83 -15.48
C LEU A 220 -18.11 -8.29 -15.97
N ASP A 221 -17.05 -8.80 -16.58
CA ASP A 221 -16.99 -10.17 -17.10
C ASP A 221 -15.87 -11.03 -16.48
N ASP A 222 -15.18 -10.49 -15.47
CA ASP A 222 -14.11 -11.11 -14.67
C ASP A 222 -12.84 -11.42 -15.48
N ASP A 223 -12.66 -10.84 -16.68
CA ASP A 223 -11.48 -11.10 -17.52
C ASP A 223 -10.22 -10.34 -17.09
N ARG A 224 -10.35 -9.42 -16.11
CA ARG A 224 -9.27 -8.57 -15.57
C ARG A 224 -8.65 -7.63 -16.60
N ILE A 225 -9.37 -7.25 -17.64
CA ILE A 225 -8.91 -6.31 -18.68
C ILE A 225 -9.92 -5.18 -18.81
N GLY A 226 -9.55 -3.98 -18.37
CA GLY A 226 -10.39 -2.81 -18.53
C GLY A 226 -10.55 -2.45 -19.99
N GLY A 227 -11.73 -2.73 -20.54
CA GLY A 227 -12.00 -2.61 -21.97
C GLY A 227 -13.31 -1.92 -22.33
N LEU A 228 -13.72 -2.10 -23.59
CA LEU A 228 -14.91 -1.48 -24.14
C LEU A 228 -16.16 -1.98 -23.41
N GLY A 229 -16.87 -1.06 -22.75
CA GLY A 229 -18.08 -1.35 -21.99
C GLY A 229 -17.88 -1.36 -20.47
N GLU A 230 -16.63 -1.39 -20.03
CA GLU A 230 -16.24 -1.42 -18.60
C GLU A 230 -15.64 -0.11 -18.10
N LEU A 231 -15.09 0.67 -19.04
CA LEU A 231 -14.47 1.97 -18.77
C LEU A 231 -15.48 3.10 -18.93
N VAL A 232 -15.67 3.87 -17.87
CA VAL A 232 -16.49 5.09 -17.86
C VAL A 232 -15.59 6.31 -17.66
N PRO A 233 -15.34 7.13 -18.70
CA PRO A 233 -14.58 8.36 -18.55
C PRO A 233 -15.22 9.30 -17.53
N LEU A 234 -14.43 9.94 -16.66
CA LEU A 234 -14.97 10.84 -15.63
C LEU A 234 -15.83 11.98 -16.18
N PRO A 235 -15.52 12.62 -17.33
CA PRO A 235 -16.42 13.62 -17.93
C PRO A 235 -17.81 13.08 -18.31
N SER A 236 -17.91 11.77 -18.53
CA SER A 236 -19.14 11.05 -18.87
C SER A 236 -19.79 10.40 -17.64
N SER A 237 -19.14 10.43 -16.47
CA SER A 237 -19.65 9.89 -15.22
C SER A 237 -20.46 10.92 -14.44
N SER A 238 -20.93 10.54 -13.25
CA SER A 238 -21.60 11.45 -12.31
C SER A 238 -20.61 12.25 -11.45
N LEU A 239 -19.30 11.95 -11.48
CA LEU A 239 -18.30 12.60 -10.63
C LEU A 239 -18.14 14.09 -10.96
N VAL A 240 -17.96 14.87 -9.90
CA VAL A 240 -17.77 16.32 -9.97
C VAL A 240 -16.39 16.71 -9.45
N SER A 241 -15.99 16.16 -8.31
CA SER A 241 -14.69 16.43 -7.69
C SER A 241 -14.26 15.28 -6.81
N ILE A 242 -12.97 15.00 -6.75
CA ILE A 242 -12.37 14.07 -5.79
C ILE A 242 -11.46 14.89 -4.86
N ASP A 243 -11.64 14.79 -3.54
CA ASP A 243 -10.76 15.46 -2.59
C ASP A 243 -9.44 14.70 -2.43
N LEU A 244 -8.31 15.43 -2.36
CA LEU A 244 -7.00 14.85 -2.08
C LEU A 244 -6.66 14.83 -0.58
N GLY A 245 -7.41 15.57 0.24
CA GLY A 245 -7.26 15.56 1.68
C GLY A 245 -7.84 14.29 2.29
N PHE A 246 -7.01 13.27 2.50
CA PHE A 246 -7.42 12.00 3.08
C PHE A 246 -7.21 11.95 4.60
N ARG A 247 -7.92 11.01 5.23
CA ARG A 247 -7.72 10.56 6.61
C ARG A 247 -7.38 9.07 6.60
N ARG A 248 -6.53 8.63 7.52
CA ARG A 248 -6.23 7.19 7.69
C ARG A 248 -7.24 6.56 8.63
N ARG A 249 -7.94 5.54 8.15
CA ARG A 249 -8.85 4.70 8.94
C ARG A 249 -8.92 3.32 8.30
N ALA A 250 -8.18 2.37 8.87
CA ALA A 250 -8.20 0.98 8.45
C ALA A 250 -9.59 0.37 8.64
N THR A 251 -10.07 -0.36 7.63
CA THR A 251 -11.20 -1.28 7.73
C THR A 251 -10.85 -2.45 6.84
N CYS A 252 -10.81 -3.65 7.42
CA CYS A 252 -10.35 -4.86 6.74
C CYS A 252 -11.41 -5.95 6.84
N ASP A 253 -11.46 -6.80 5.82
CA ASP A 253 -12.22 -8.04 5.86
C ASP A 253 -11.40 -9.19 6.49
N ALA A 254 -12.04 -10.36 6.62
CA ALA A 254 -11.39 -11.55 7.19
C ALA A 254 -10.28 -12.14 6.30
N ALA A 255 -10.19 -11.70 5.05
CA ALA A 255 -9.20 -12.15 4.08
C ALA A 255 -7.99 -11.19 4.02
N GLY A 256 -7.98 -10.11 4.79
CA GLY A 256 -6.89 -9.14 4.86
C GLY A 256 -6.96 -8.05 3.77
N ASN A 257 -8.06 -7.96 3.01
CA ASN A 257 -8.27 -6.83 2.13
C ASN A 257 -8.66 -5.63 2.99
N CYS A 258 -7.87 -4.57 2.93
CA CYS A 258 -8.04 -3.40 3.78
C CYS A 258 -8.31 -2.15 2.95
N GLY A 259 -9.04 -1.18 3.50
CA GLY A 259 -9.02 0.21 3.02
C GLY A 259 -8.49 1.13 4.12
N LEU A 260 -7.48 1.95 3.81
CA LEU A 260 -6.77 2.77 4.80
C LEU A 260 -6.98 4.27 4.59
N GLU A 261 -6.39 4.87 3.56
CA GLU A 261 -6.59 6.28 3.24
C GLU A 261 -7.97 6.48 2.63
N ARG A 262 -8.70 7.48 3.13
CA ARG A 262 -10.08 7.76 2.73
C ARG A 262 -10.29 9.25 2.54
N ALA A 263 -10.87 9.63 1.42
CA ALA A 263 -11.30 11.01 1.16
C ALA A 263 -12.71 11.03 0.56
N SER A 264 -13.36 12.19 0.56
CA SER A 264 -14.66 12.36 -0.08
C SER A 264 -14.53 12.66 -1.57
N PHE A 265 -15.56 12.29 -2.32
CA PHE A 265 -15.81 12.85 -3.64
C PHE A 265 -17.25 13.33 -3.75
N GLU A 266 -17.50 14.28 -4.64
CA GLU A 266 -18.84 14.75 -4.98
C GLU A 266 -19.30 14.13 -6.29
N PHE A 267 -20.56 13.70 -6.35
CA PHE A 267 -21.18 13.20 -7.57
C PHE A 267 -22.63 13.66 -7.70
N ARG A 268 -23.14 13.70 -8.94
CA ARG A 268 -24.53 14.04 -9.24
C ARG A 268 -25.36 12.77 -9.40
N GLY A 269 -26.21 12.50 -8.43
CA GLY A 269 -27.17 11.39 -8.48
C GLY A 269 -28.33 11.65 -9.45
N PRO A 270 -29.22 10.67 -9.62
CA PRO A 270 -30.44 10.81 -10.41
C PRO A 270 -31.26 12.04 -9.98
N GLY A 271 -31.61 12.90 -10.95
CA GLY A 271 -32.31 14.16 -10.68
C GLY A 271 -31.40 15.37 -10.39
N GLY A 272 -30.07 15.21 -10.54
CA GLY A 272 -29.10 16.32 -10.48
C GLY A 272 -28.76 16.78 -9.07
N ARG A 273 -29.16 16.02 -8.04
CA ARG A 273 -28.76 16.29 -6.65
C ARG A 273 -27.30 15.89 -6.45
N THR A 274 -26.53 16.77 -5.82
CA THR A 274 -25.18 16.45 -5.36
C THR A 274 -25.27 15.54 -4.15
N SER A 275 -24.52 14.44 -4.20
CA SER A 275 -24.26 13.49 -3.12
C SER A 275 -22.76 13.36 -2.92
N THR A 276 -22.36 12.75 -1.82
CA THR A 276 -20.96 12.47 -1.49
C THR A 276 -20.73 10.97 -1.42
N GLY A 277 -19.64 10.50 -2.03
CA GLY A 277 -19.12 9.14 -1.86
C GLY A 277 -17.75 9.17 -1.17
N GLU A 278 -17.13 8.01 -1.02
CA GLU A 278 -15.79 7.85 -0.44
C GLU A 278 -14.85 7.23 -1.47
N ILE A 279 -13.70 7.87 -1.72
CA ILE A 279 -12.59 7.26 -2.44
C ILE A 279 -11.65 6.64 -1.39
N VAL A 280 -11.27 5.39 -1.63
CA VAL A 280 -10.55 4.57 -0.66
C VAL A 280 -9.31 3.99 -1.31
N ASP A 281 -8.18 4.14 -0.64
CA ASP A 281 -6.93 3.46 -0.95
C ASP A 281 -6.98 2.06 -0.33
N VAL A 282 -7.10 1.04 -1.18
CA VAL A 282 -7.21 -0.35 -0.73
C VAL A 282 -5.87 -1.04 -0.75
N HIS A 283 -5.56 -1.77 0.31
CA HIS A 283 -4.37 -2.59 0.45
C HIS A 283 -4.77 -4.04 0.19
N LEU A 284 -4.32 -4.57 -0.95
CA LEU A 284 -4.65 -5.92 -1.38
C LEU A 284 -3.46 -6.86 -1.21
N PRO A 285 -3.59 -7.92 -0.39
CA PRO A 285 -2.57 -8.95 -0.28
C PRO A 285 -2.54 -9.81 -1.56
N CYS A 286 -1.34 -10.23 -1.95
CA CYS A 286 -1.20 -11.27 -2.97
C CYS A 286 -1.74 -12.62 -2.46
N ARG A 287 -2.40 -13.38 -3.35
CA ARG A 287 -3.00 -14.70 -3.08
C ARG A 287 -2.20 -15.85 -3.68
#